data_AF-A0A816NMV9-F1
#
_entry.id   AF-A0A816NMV9-F1
#
_cell.length_a   1.000
_cell.length_b   1.000
_cell.length_c   1.000
_cell.angle_alpha   90.00
_cell.angle_beta   90.00
_cell.angle_gamma   90.00
#
_symmetry.space_group_name_H-M   'P 1'
#
loop_
_entity.id
_entity.type
_entity.pdbx_description
1 polymer ?
#
loop_
_entity_poly.entity_id
_entity_poly.type
_entity_poly.pdbx_seq_one_letter_code
_entity_poly.pdbx_strand_id
1 'polypeptide(L)'
;MCAVSFLGIILMIIDNEIAFARFDHHETISTWLLKLTITISSMVLIGLVLYYHYYEINLYCANNSIEHWRVGLTGKKLLSIILEIVICSIHPIPRHFPIGQYSHDERNIVNSTKSYQSTAIPIALTYVPVDVALGLPMFGRLYLWCRYITFHSRLARDTSLQSLGYLNKISIDFIFVIKTYFQQWPIRCLVIFCTMVFLIGSWSLRACDVISDNEHISIFAAMWLFIVTFTTVGYGDVTPATYCGRSVATIASIIGILVSALLIAVVSQKLIMSRWERYVHNFVLNCELAKARKHQAANIIINAWKMWRLTKMHKYNSIQYIQSQQAFFKSIDGIKYIKQKQRKLNDNIVGLAELLMIQRGTSTVLDQSVEQMNTMKQKIDSVDEKLDAVNQTVHHIQNTLSLLLDRITPLEMV
;
A
#
# COMPACT_ATOMS: atom_id res chain seq x y z
N MET A 1 -18.58 -6.62 17.42
CA MET A 1 -17.60 -7.63 16.92
C MET A 1 -16.19 -7.27 17.31
N CYS A 2 -15.62 -6.15 16.84
CA CYS A 2 -14.23 -5.80 17.13
C CYS A 2 -13.95 -5.70 18.63
N ALA A 3 -14.74 -4.93 19.38
CA ALA A 3 -14.56 -4.82 20.83
C ALA A 3 -14.54 -6.18 21.54
N VAL A 4 -15.45 -7.10 21.18
CA VAL A 4 -15.53 -8.46 21.74
C VAL A 4 -14.31 -9.31 21.34
N SER A 5 -13.85 -9.19 20.10
CA SER A 5 -12.63 -9.84 19.62
C SER A 5 -11.39 -9.36 20.39
N PHE A 6 -11.21 -8.04 20.55
CA PHE A 6 -10.11 -7.47 21.31
C PHE A 6 -10.16 -7.84 22.79
N LEU A 7 -11.34 -7.79 23.40
CA LEU A 7 -11.54 -8.23 24.78
C LEU A 7 -11.10 -9.70 24.94
N GLY A 8 -11.50 -10.57 24.01
CA GLY A 8 -11.08 -11.97 24.02
C GLY A 8 -9.56 -12.15 23.94
N ILE A 9 -8.88 -11.43 23.05
CA ILE A 9 -7.41 -11.49 22.91
C ILE A 9 -6.73 -10.98 24.19
N ILE A 10 -7.22 -9.88 24.78
CA ILE A 10 -6.67 -9.32 26.03
C ILE A 10 -6.85 -10.32 27.18
N LEU A 11 -8.05 -10.90 27.33
CA LEU A 11 -8.31 -11.90 28.35
C LEU A 11 -7.44 -13.16 28.17
N MET A 12 -7.20 -13.58 26.93
CA MET A 12 -6.28 -14.69 26.62
C MET A 12 -4.83 -14.36 26.99
N ILE A 13 -4.36 -13.14 26.75
CA ILE A 13 -3.02 -12.71 27.19
C ILE A 13 -2.95 -12.75 28.72
N ILE A 14 -3.95 -12.20 29.41
CA ILE A 14 -4.00 -12.18 30.88
C ILE A 14 -4.01 -13.60 31.47
N ASP A 15 -4.80 -14.52 30.90
CA ASP A 15 -4.86 -15.91 31.35
C ASP A 15 -3.49 -16.60 31.25
N ASN A 16 -2.82 -16.45 30.10
CA ASN A 16 -1.48 -17.00 29.91
C ASN A 16 -0.43 -16.35 30.82
N GLU A 17 -0.48 -15.03 31.05
CA GLU A 17 0.44 -14.37 31.98
C GLU A 17 0.25 -14.82 33.44
N ILE A 18 -0.99 -15.07 33.86
CA ILE A 18 -1.28 -15.62 35.19
C ILE A 18 -0.76 -17.06 35.30
N ALA A 19 -0.94 -17.87 34.24
CA ALA A 19 -0.40 -19.23 34.20
C ALA A 19 1.13 -19.23 34.28
N PHE A 20 1.81 -18.33 33.56
CA PHE A 20 3.27 -18.18 33.59
C PHE A 20 3.78 -17.68 34.94
N ALA A 21 3.05 -16.79 35.62
CA ALA A 21 3.45 -16.26 36.92
C ALA A 21 3.39 -17.30 38.05
N ARG A 22 2.54 -18.33 37.92
CA ARG A 22 2.32 -19.34 38.96
C ARG A 22 3.24 -20.57 38.82
N PHE A 23 3.96 -20.70 37.69
CA PHE A 23 4.81 -21.87 37.36
C PHE A 23 4.08 -23.22 37.42
N ASP A 24 2.74 -23.19 37.45
CA ASP A 24 1.88 -24.35 37.59
C ASP A 24 0.70 -24.19 36.62
N HIS A 25 0.52 -25.19 35.76
CA HIS A 25 -0.54 -25.23 34.76
C HIS A 25 -1.86 -25.78 35.30
N HIS A 26 -1.99 -25.99 36.62
CA HIS A 26 -3.24 -26.41 37.24
C HIS A 26 -4.35 -25.34 37.19
N GLU A 27 -5.56 -25.78 36.82
CA GLU A 27 -6.73 -24.90 36.71
C GLU A 27 -7.25 -24.52 38.11
N THR A 28 -6.93 -23.31 38.55
CA THR A 28 -7.58 -22.67 39.71
C THR A 28 -8.94 -22.07 39.34
N ILE A 29 -9.76 -21.77 40.34
CA ILE A 29 -11.08 -21.14 40.14
C ILE A 29 -10.97 -19.85 39.32
N SER A 30 -9.92 -19.04 39.52
CA SER A 30 -9.73 -17.77 38.80
C SER A 30 -9.39 -17.98 37.32
N THR A 31 -8.47 -18.88 36.99
CA THR A 31 -8.10 -19.22 35.59
C THR A 31 -9.26 -19.91 34.88
N TRP A 32 -10.01 -20.75 35.58
CA TRP A 32 -11.22 -21.38 35.04
C TRP A 32 -12.31 -20.35 34.70
N LEU A 33 -12.56 -19.37 35.59
CA LEU A 33 -13.50 -18.27 35.33
C LEU A 33 -13.06 -17.38 34.16
N LEU A 34 -11.75 -17.11 34.02
CA LEU A 34 -11.21 -16.37 32.88
C LEU A 34 -11.42 -17.14 31.57
N LYS A 35 -11.09 -18.43 31.52
CA LYS A 35 -11.36 -19.29 30.36
C LYS A 35 -12.85 -19.37 30.02
N LEU A 36 -13.73 -19.45 31.02
CA LEU A 36 -15.18 -19.40 30.83
C LEU A 36 -15.65 -18.04 30.28
N THR A 37 -15.02 -16.94 30.70
CA THR A 37 -15.33 -15.61 30.13
C THR A 37 -14.86 -15.52 28.67
N ILE A 38 -13.72 -16.12 28.35
CA ILE A 38 -13.19 -16.20 26.98
C ILE A 38 -14.13 -17.04 26.09
N THR A 39 -14.64 -18.19 26.56
CA THR A 39 -15.59 -19.00 25.78
C THR A 39 -16.90 -18.26 25.54
N ILE A 40 -17.49 -17.64 26.57
CA ILE A 40 -18.71 -16.84 26.42
C ILE A 40 -18.50 -15.70 25.42
N SER A 41 -17.38 -14.97 25.52
CA SER A 41 -17.05 -13.89 24.58
C SER A 41 -16.90 -14.40 23.15
N SER A 42 -16.35 -15.61 22.95
CA SER A 42 -16.19 -16.24 21.64
C SER A 42 -17.53 -16.71 21.07
N MET A 43 -18.44 -17.23 21.89
CA MET A 43 -19.80 -17.56 21.47
C MET A 43 -20.58 -16.32 21.04
N VAL A 44 -20.52 -15.23 21.82
CA VAL A 44 -21.12 -13.95 21.46
C VAL A 44 -20.50 -13.42 20.15
N LEU A 45 -19.19 -13.55 19.96
CA LEU A 45 -18.52 -13.14 18.73
C LEU A 45 -19.03 -13.91 17.51
N ILE A 46 -19.19 -15.24 17.61
CA ILE A 46 -19.73 -16.07 16.52
C ILE A 46 -21.17 -15.66 16.20
N GLY A 47 -22.02 -15.47 17.20
CA GLY A 47 -23.40 -14.99 17.02
C GLY A 47 -23.45 -13.63 16.30
N LEU A 48 -22.56 -12.72 16.67
CA LEU A 48 -22.41 -11.43 15.99
C LEU A 48 -21.95 -11.61 14.54
N VAL A 49 -20.92 -12.43 14.26
CA VAL A 49 -20.44 -12.68 12.89
C VAL A 49 -21.55 -13.24 12.00
N LEU A 50 -22.34 -14.19 12.50
CA LEU A 50 -23.51 -14.72 11.80
C LEU A 50 -24.55 -13.63 11.52
N TYR A 51 -24.82 -12.77 12.50
CA TYR A 51 -25.72 -11.64 12.36
C TYR A 51 -25.24 -10.68 11.26
N TYR A 52 -23.95 -10.38 11.18
CA TYR A 52 -23.41 -9.54 10.11
C TYR A 52 -23.59 -10.14 8.72
N HIS A 53 -23.27 -11.43 8.55
CA HIS A 53 -23.47 -12.10 7.26
C HIS A 53 -24.95 -12.18 6.87
N TYR A 54 -25.85 -12.30 7.84
CA TYR A 54 -27.29 -12.19 7.61
C TYR A 54 -27.67 -10.81 7.04
N TYR A 55 -27.19 -9.71 7.62
CA TYR A 55 -27.45 -8.36 7.09
C TYR A 55 -26.79 -8.12 5.73
N GLU A 56 -25.58 -8.63 5.50
CA GLU A 56 -24.89 -8.49 4.23
C GLU A 56 -25.67 -9.18 3.10
N ILE A 57 -26.19 -10.38 3.35
CA ILE A 57 -27.05 -11.11 2.40
C ILE A 57 -28.37 -10.35 2.19
N ASN A 58 -28.99 -9.86 3.26
CA ASN A 58 -30.25 -9.12 3.16
C ASN A 58 -30.09 -7.82 2.35
N LEU A 59 -28.99 -7.09 2.58
CA LEU A 59 -28.64 -5.88 1.82
C LEU A 59 -28.38 -6.22 0.34
N TYR A 60 -27.72 -7.34 0.05
CA TYR A 60 -27.50 -7.81 -1.32
C TYR A 60 -28.81 -8.17 -2.03
N CYS A 61 -29.75 -8.81 -1.33
CA CYS A 61 -31.07 -9.14 -1.86
C CYS A 61 -31.90 -7.87 -2.12
N ALA A 62 -31.88 -6.91 -1.20
CA ALA A 62 -32.58 -5.64 -1.36
C ALA A 62 -32.05 -4.82 -2.54
N ASN A 63 -30.72 -4.76 -2.73
CA ASN A 63 -30.11 -4.01 -3.83
C ASN A 63 -30.38 -4.62 -5.21
N ASN A 64 -30.65 -5.92 -5.29
CA ASN A 64 -30.90 -6.64 -6.54
C ASN A 64 -32.38 -7.06 -6.71
N SER A 65 -33.28 -6.62 -5.82
CA SER A 65 -34.70 -6.99 -5.83
C SER A 65 -34.96 -8.51 -5.83
N ILE A 66 -34.16 -9.27 -5.08
CA ILE A 66 -34.26 -10.74 -4.98
C ILE A 66 -35.08 -11.10 -3.73
N GLU A 67 -36.18 -11.81 -3.91
CA GLU A 67 -37.08 -12.19 -2.80
C GLU A 67 -36.54 -13.34 -1.93
N HIS A 68 -35.75 -14.25 -2.51
CA HIS A 68 -35.23 -15.42 -1.81
C HIS A 68 -33.75 -15.26 -1.42
N TRP A 69 -33.47 -15.18 -0.12
CA TRP A 69 -32.11 -15.05 0.42
C TRP A 69 -31.14 -16.16 -0.02
N ARG A 70 -31.67 -17.36 -0.31
CA ARG A 70 -30.89 -18.51 -0.78
C ARG A 70 -30.16 -18.24 -2.09
N VAL A 71 -30.73 -17.41 -2.96
CA VAL A 71 -30.11 -17.04 -4.25
C VAL A 71 -28.89 -16.13 -4.02
N GLY A 72 -28.89 -15.34 -2.95
CA GLY A 72 -27.76 -14.50 -2.56
C GLY A 72 -26.57 -15.27 -1.97
N LEU A 73 -26.76 -16.55 -1.61
CA LEU A 73 -25.76 -17.39 -0.97
C LEU A 73 -24.94 -18.17 -2.00
N THR A 74 -23.91 -17.53 -2.56
CA THR A 74 -22.94 -18.19 -3.45
C THR A 74 -22.03 -19.14 -2.66
N GLY A 75 -21.59 -20.26 -3.26
CA GLY A 75 -20.65 -21.21 -2.63
C GLY A 75 -19.35 -20.56 -2.12
N LYS A 76 -18.84 -19.54 -2.82
CA LYS A 76 -17.68 -18.74 -2.36
C LYS A 76 -17.97 -17.96 -1.06
N LYS A 77 -19.16 -17.36 -0.95
CA LYS A 77 -19.59 -16.65 0.27
C LYS A 77 -19.76 -17.62 1.42
N LEU A 78 -20.39 -18.77 1.18
CA LEU A 78 -20.55 -19.81 2.20
C LEU A 78 -19.19 -20.31 2.72
N LEU A 79 -18.22 -20.55 1.84
CA LEU A 79 -16.85 -20.92 2.24
C LEU A 79 -16.20 -19.83 3.11
N SER A 80 -16.37 -18.56 2.76
CA SER A 80 -15.86 -17.43 3.55
C SER A 80 -16.50 -17.38 4.94
N ILE A 81 -17.82 -17.57 5.04
CA ILE A 81 -18.55 -17.61 6.30
C ILE A 81 -18.04 -18.75 7.19
N ILE A 82 -17.87 -19.94 6.63
CA ILE A 82 -17.34 -21.11 7.36
C ILE A 82 -15.93 -20.83 7.89
N LEU A 83 -15.05 -20.29 7.05
CA LEU A 83 -13.68 -19.94 7.46
C LEU A 83 -13.67 -18.89 8.58
N GLU A 84 -14.53 -17.87 8.50
CA GLU A 84 -14.64 -16.86 9.56
C GLU A 84 -15.13 -17.46 10.88
N ILE A 85 -16.09 -18.37 10.85
CA ILE A 85 -16.58 -19.07 12.04
C ILE A 85 -15.46 -19.91 12.64
N VAL A 86 -14.71 -20.66 11.83
CA VAL A 86 -13.58 -21.48 12.29
C VAL A 86 -12.51 -20.62 12.96
N ILE A 87 -12.13 -19.48 12.36
CA ILE A 87 -11.15 -18.55 12.95
C ILE A 87 -11.68 -17.97 14.28
N CYS A 88 -12.98 -17.65 14.35
CA CYS A 88 -13.60 -17.12 15.57
C CYS A 88 -13.87 -18.19 16.64
N SER A 89 -13.92 -19.47 16.27
CA SER A 89 -14.13 -20.58 17.20
C SER A 89 -12.86 -21.06 17.88
N ILE A 90 -11.67 -20.74 17.37
CA ILE A 90 -10.42 -21.12 18.04
C ILE A 90 -10.19 -20.23 19.27
N HIS A 91 -10.16 -20.84 20.45
CA HIS A 91 -9.84 -20.23 21.75
C HIS A 91 -9.50 -21.33 22.77
N PRO A 92 -8.77 -21.03 23.86
CA PRO A 92 -8.59 -21.97 24.96
C PRO A 92 -9.94 -22.25 25.66
N ILE A 93 -10.31 -23.52 25.74
CA ILE A 93 -11.57 -24.00 26.34
C ILE A 93 -11.26 -24.52 27.76
N PRO A 94 -12.05 -24.17 28.80
CA PRO A 94 -11.88 -24.72 30.13
C PRO A 94 -12.08 -26.24 30.10
N ARG A 95 -11.12 -26.99 30.65
CA ARG A 95 -11.08 -28.45 30.48
C ARG A 95 -11.92 -29.18 31.53
N HIS A 96 -11.79 -28.80 32.80
CA HIS A 96 -12.49 -29.46 33.91
C HIS A 96 -12.91 -28.44 34.97
N PHE A 97 -14.05 -28.66 35.64
CA PHE A 97 -14.45 -27.84 36.79
C PHE A 97 -13.55 -28.21 37.99
N PRO A 98 -12.93 -27.24 38.68
CA PRO A 98 -12.12 -27.51 39.86
C PRO A 98 -13.03 -27.79 41.08
N ILE A 99 -13.73 -28.94 41.10
CA ILE A 99 -14.31 -29.49 42.34
C ILE A 99 -13.26 -30.46 42.88
N GLY A 100 -12.79 -30.16 44.09
CA GLY A 100 -11.54 -30.69 44.62
C GLY A 100 -11.35 -32.19 44.52
N GLN A 101 -10.14 -32.58 44.15
CA GLN A 101 -9.44 -33.74 44.69
C GLN A 101 -7.94 -33.51 44.61
N TYR A 102 -7.32 -33.47 45.79
CA TYR A 102 -5.92 -33.76 45.99
C TYR A 102 -5.69 -35.25 45.70
N SER A 103 -4.48 -35.57 45.24
CA SER A 103 -3.86 -36.90 45.08
C SER A 103 -4.47 -37.88 44.06
N HIS A 104 -3.70 -38.14 43.00
CA HIS A 104 -3.38 -39.52 42.65
C HIS A 104 -1.92 -39.65 42.18
N ASP A 105 -1.13 -40.26 43.06
CA ASP A 105 0.03 -41.12 42.85
C ASP A 105 1.13 -40.73 41.84
N GLU A 106 2.28 -40.42 42.44
CA GLU A 106 3.59 -40.98 42.07
C GLU A 106 3.51 -42.49 41.81
N ARG A 107 3.20 -42.91 40.58
CA ARG A 107 3.58 -44.23 40.09
C ARG A 107 4.03 -44.10 38.65
N ASN A 108 5.32 -43.81 38.47
CA ASN A 108 6.23 -44.45 37.52
C ASN A 108 7.60 -43.75 37.55
N ILE A 109 8.27 -43.76 38.71
CA ILE A 109 9.72 -43.91 38.72
C ILE A 109 9.95 -45.40 38.56
N VAL A 110 10.49 -45.80 37.41
CA VAL A 110 11.45 -46.89 37.24
C VAL A 110 11.85 -46.93 35.75
N ASN A 111 13.07 -46.44 35.52
CA ASN A 111 14.04 -46.90 34.53
C ASN A 111 13.85 -46.52 33.05
N SER A 112 14.44 -45.38 32.69
CA SER A 112 15.47 -45.42 31.65
C SER A 112 16.58 -44.44 31.98
N THR A 113 17.63 -44.98 32.57
CA THR A 113 19.00 -44.45 32.48
C THR A 113 19.28 -43.98 31.05
N LYS A 114 19.44 -42.68 30.84
CA LYS A 114 20.29 -42.17 29.77
C LYS A 114 21.35 -41.28 30.38
N SER A 115 22.46 -41.96 30.63
CA SER A 115 23.84 -41.47 30.64
C SER A 115 23.98 -40.06 30.07
N TYR A 116 24.43 -39.16 30.95
CA TYR A 116 25.17 -37.97 30.58
C TYR A 116 26.43 -38.38 29.80
N GLN A 117 26.42 -38.22 28.47
CA GLN A 117 27.67 -38.08 27.71
C GLN A 117 27.43 -37.40 26.35
N SER A 118 28.04 -36.21 26.23
CA SER A 118 28.60 -35.57 25.02
C SER A 118 27.71 -35.18 23.82
N THR A 119 27.71 -33.85 23.57
CA THR A 119 27.83 -33.19 22.25
C THR A 119 26.84 -33.58 21.14
N ALA A 120 25.56 -33.34 21.39
CA ALA A 120 24.60 -32.91 20.38
C ALA A 120 23.47 -32.22 21.14
N ILE A 121 23.08 -31.00 20.74
CA ILE A 121 21.97 -30.25 21.34
C ILE A 121 20.76 -31.19 21.38
N PRO A 122 20.30 -31.70 22.54
CA PRO A 122 19.13 -32.54 22.58
C PRO A 122 17.94 -31.62 22.34
N ILE A 123 17.36 -31.70 21.14
CA ILE A 123 16.12 -31.00 20.82
C ILE A 123 15.03 -31.70 21.63
N ALA A 124 14.81 -31.22 22.86
CA ALA A 124 13.78 -31.76 23.73
C ALA A 124 12.42 -31.52 23.06
N LEU A 125 11.68 -32.60 22.81
CA LEU A 125 10.25 -32.56 22.52
C LEU A 125 9.53 -32.12 23.80
N THR A 126 9.66 -30.85 24.17
CA THR A 126 8.90 -30.26 25.27
C THR A 126 7.46 -30.05 24.79
N TYR A 127 6.52 -30.57 25.59
CA TYR A 127 5.09 -30.45 25.34
C TYR A 127 4.67 -29.00 25.51
N VAL A 128 4.28 -28.33 24.42
CA VAL A 128 3.69 -26.99 24.48
C VAL A 128 2.28 -27.12 25.09
N PRO A 129 1.93 -26.34 26.13
CA PRO A 129 0.59 -26.35 26.70
C PRO A 129 -0.47 -26.13 25.62
N VAL A 130 -1.52 -26.95 25.62
CA VAL A 130 -2.61 -26.87 24.62
C VAL A 130 -3.25 -25.46 24.61
N ASP A 131 -3.25 -24.76 25.74
CA ASP A 131 -3.74 -23.39 25.88
C ASP A 131 -2.91 -22.39 25.04
N VAL A 132 -1.59 -22.54 25.01
CA VAL A 132 -0.68 -21.71 24.19
C VAL A 132 -0.85 -22.02 22.71
N ALA A 133 -0.97 -23.30 22.36
CA ALA A 133 -1.17 -23.74 20.99
C ALA A 133 -2.51 -23.22 20.39
N LEU A 134 -3.54 -23.11 21.22
CA LEU A 134 -4.84 -22.53 20.85
C LEU A 134 -4.87 -21.00 20.98
N GLY A 135 -3.97 -20.40 21.77
CA GLY A 135 -3.84 -18.96 21.93
C GLY A 135 -3.23 -18.26 20.71
N LEU A 136 -2.20 -18.82 20.08
CA LEU A 136 -1.55 -18.20 18.91
C LEU A 136 -2.52 -17.97 17.72
N PRO A 137 -3.35 -18.93 17.30
CA PRO A 137 -4.34 -18.71 16.25
C PRO A 137 -5.41 -17.67 16.61
N MET A 138 -5.60 -17.35 17.90
CA MET A 138 -6.58 -16.36 18.37
C MET A 138 -6.23 -14.95 17.87
N PHE A 139 -4.95 -14.64 17.62
CA PHE A 139 -4.54 -13.40 16.95
C PHE A 139 -5.07 -13.29 15.51
N GLY A 140 -5.45 -14.41 14.89
CA GLY A 140 -6.14 -14.43 13.60
C GLY A 140 -7.36 -13.50 13.61
N ARG A 141 -8.05 -13.36 14.75
CA ARG A 141 -9.24 -12.49 14.92
C ARG A 141 -8.96 -10.98 14.72
N LEU A 142 -7.69 -10.55 14.62
CA LEU A 142 -7.32 -9.17 14.26
C LEU A 142 -7.81 -8.78 12.85
N TYR A 143 -8.15 -9.74 11.97
CA TYR A 143 -8.78 -9.44 10.68
C TYR A 143 -10.09 -8.64 10.82
N LEU A 144 -10.81 -8.80 11.94
CA LEU A 144 -12.04 -8.05 12.22
C LEU A 144 -11.77 -6.55 12.41
N TRP A 145 -10.58 -6.19 12.94
CA TRP A 145 -10.15 -4.79 13.01
C TRP A 145 -9.94 -4.20 11.61
N CYS A 146 -9.32 -4.97 10.71
CA CYS A 146 -9.15 -4.59 9.31
C CYS A 146 -10.51 -4.35 8.61
N ARG A 147 -11.49 -5.23 8.85
CA ARG A 147 -12.88 -5.04 8.38
C ARG A 147 -13.50 -3.76 8.95
N TYR A 148 -13.30 -3.50 10.24
CA TYR A 148 -13.82 -2.28 10.88
C TYR A 148 -13.22 -1.01 10.29
N ILE A 149 -11.91 -0.96 10.07
CA ILE A 149 -11.26 0.18 9.41
C ILE A 149 -11.91 0.42 8.04
N THR A 150 -12.18 -0.64 7.28
CA THR A 150 -12.80 -0.54 5.96
C THR A 150 -14.19 0.06 6.05
N PHE A 151 -15.03 -0.48 6.94
CA PHE A 151 -16.42 -0.08 7.09
C PHE A 151 -16.60 1.33 7.67
N HIS A 152 -15.73 1.74 8.60
CA HIS A 152 -15.74 3.10 9.17
C HIS A 152 -14.93 4.12 8.37
N SER A 153 -14.19 3.67 7.34
CA SER A 153 -13.53 4.60 6.44
C SER A 153 -14.57 5.51 5.78
N ARG A 154 -14.26 6.80 5.70
CA ARG A 154 -15.08 7.77 4.96
C ARG A 154 -15.30 7.33 3.51
N LEU A 155 -14.32 6.62 2.95
CA LEU A 155 -14.31 6.09 1.59
C LEU A 155 -15.46 5.11 1.32
N ALA A 156 -15.79 4.27 2.31
CA ALA A 156 -16.86 3.28 2.18
C ALA A 156 -18.26 3.84 2.52
N ARG A 157 -18.35 4.94 3.29
CA ARG A 157 -19.62 5.54 3.73
C ARG A 157 -20.14 6.64 2.80
N ASP A 158 -19.26 7.37 2.14
CA ASP A 158 -19.67 8.48 1.27
C ASP A 158 -20.27 7.94 -0.04
N THR A 159 -21.59 8.16 -0.22
CA THR A 159 -22.35 7.69 -1.39
C THR A 159 -21.84 8.25 -2.72
N SER A 160 -21.29 9.46 -2.71
CA SER A 160 -20.66 10.08 -3.88
C SER A 160 -19.42 9.32 -4.34
N LEU A 161 -18.60 8.82 -3.41
CA LEU A 161 -17.41 8.03 -3.70
C LEU A 161 -17.81 6.64 -4.21
N GLN A 162 -18.88 6.06 -3.66
CA GLN A 162 -19.43 4.79 -4.15
C GLN A 162 -19.98 4.91 -5.59
N SER A 163 -20.66 6.02 -5.90
CA SER A 163 -21.12 6.33 -7.26
C SER A 163 -19.95 6.48 -8.23
N LEU A 164 -18.90 7.22 -7.85
CA LEU A 164 -17.68 7.36 -8.65
C LEU A 164 -16.96 6.02 -8.86
N GLY A 165 -16.93 5.15 -7.85
CA GLY A 165 -16.43 3.78 -7.95
C GLY A 165 -17.21 2.97 -8.98
N TYR A 166 -18.54 3.01 -8.92
CA TYR A 166 -19.39 2.30 -9.87
C TYR A 166 -19.20 2.78 -11.32
N LEU A 167 -19.15 4.10 -11.54
CA LEU A 167 -18.94 4.68 -12.88
C LEU A 167 -17.60 4.27 -13.49
N ASN A 168 -16.56 4.18 -12.66
CA ASN A 168 -15.22 3.76 -13.09
C ASN A 168 -15.01 2.24 -13.02
N LYS A 169 -16.03 1.46 -12.65
CA LYS A 169 -15.96 0.00 -12.43
C LYS A 169 -14.89 -0.40 -11.41
N ILE A 170 -14.70 0.40 -10.37
CA ILE A 170 -13.80 0.15 -9.25
C ILE A 170 -14.64 -0.18 -8.00
N SER A 171 -14.53 -1.41 -7.51
CA SER A 171 -15.10 -1.80 -6.22
C SER A 171 -14.28 -1.20 -5.07
N ILE A 172 -14.97 -0.61 -4.09
CA ILE A 172 -14.36 -0.08 -2.86
C ILE A 172 -14.12 -1.27 -1.91
N ASP A 173 -13.09 -2.05 -2.23
CA ASP A 173 -12.70 -3.22 -1.44
C ASP A 173 -11.69 -2.86 -0.34
N PHE A 174 -11.46 -3.78 0.59
CA PHE A 174 -10.43 -3.68 1.63
C PHE A 174 -9.05 -3.29 1.08
N ILE A 175 -8.66 -3.91 -0.03
CA ILE A 175 -7.35 -3.66 -0.68
C ILE A 175 -7.27 -2.21 -1.18
N PHE A 176 -8.36 -1.67 -1.71
CA PHE A 176 -8.42 -0.29 -2.16
C PHE A 176 -8.28 0.66 -0.96
N VAL A 177 -9.05 0.44 0.11
CA VAL A 177 -9.01 1.26 1.33
C VAL A 177 -7.61 1.25 1.95
N ILE A 178 -6.96 0.09 2.08
CA ILE A 178 -5.59 0.00 2.60
C ILE A 178 -4.60 0.75 1.71
N LYS A 179 -4.68 0.56 0.38
CA LYS A 179 -3.80 1.29 -0.57
C LYS A 179 -3.97 2.80 -0.41
N THR A 180 -5.21 3.27 -0.24
CA THR A 180 -5.50 4.69 -0.02
C THR A 180 -4.89 5.21 1.29
N TYR A 181 -5.06 4.50 2.41
CA TYR A 181 -4.45 4.90 3.68
C TYR A 181 -2.91 4.90 3.62
N PHE A 182 -2.33 3.87 2.98
CA PHE A 182 -0.89 3.77 2.79
C PHE A 182 -0.34 4.92 1.95
N GLN A 183 -1.08 5.36 0.92
CA GLN A 183 -0.69 6.49 0.10
C GLN A 183 -0.81 7.84 0.83
N GLN A 184 -1.86 8.02 1.64
CA GLN A 184 -2.06 9.26 2.39
C GLN A 184 -1.07 9.43 3.55
N TRP A 185 -0.90 8.39 4.38
CA TRP A 185 -0.11 8.44 5.63
C TRP A 185 0.84 7.25 5.77
N PRO A 186 1.78 7.04 4.83
CA PRO A 186 2.57 5.80 4.76
C PRO A 186 3.39 5.54 6.03
N ILE A 187 4.04 6.56 6.59
CA ILE A 187 4.88 6.43 7.77
C ILE A 187 4.03 6.07 9.01
N ARG A 188 2.88 6.72 9.20
CA ARG A 188 1.99 6.43 10.34
C ARG A 188 1.45 5.01 10.26
N CYS A 189 1.01 4.57 9.08
CA CYS A 189 0.55 3.20 8.86
C CYS A 189 1.67 2.18 9.13
N LEU A 190 2.89 2.44 8.64
CA LEU A 190 4.05 1.58 8.88
C LEU A 190 4.38 1.46 10.37
N VAL A 191 4.43 2.58 11.09
CA VAL A 191 4.74 2.60 12.53
C VAL A 191 3.69 1.79 13.32
N ILE A 192 2.40 2.02 13.06
CA ILE A 192 1.31 1.27 13.72
C ILE A 192 1.46 -0.23 13.42
N PHE A 193 1.70 -0.61 12.17
CA PHE A 193 1.91 -2.01 11.79
C PHE A 193 3.11 -2.65 12.50
N CYS A 194 4.26 -1.95 12.53
CA CYS A 194 5.46 -2.43 13.22
C CYS A 194 5.24 -2.60 14.72
N THR A 195 4.57 -1.64 15.38
CA THR A 195 4.26 -1.75 16.82
C THR A 195 3.33 -2.92 17.13
N MET A 196 2.33 -3.18 16.28
CA MET A 196 1.43 -4.33 16.44
C MET A 196 2.18 -5.65 16.28
N VAL A 197 2.98 -5.79 15.23
CA VAL A 197 3.80 -6.98 14.98
C VAL A 197 4.82 -7.20 16.10
N PHE A 198 5.41 -6.13 16.63
CA PHE A 198 6.32 -6.17 17.78
C PHE A 198 5.66 -6.72 19.04
N LEU A 199 4.49 -6.21 19.41
CA LEU A 199 3.77 -6.66 20.60
C LEU A 199 3.32 -8.12 20.48
N ILE A 200 2.72 -8.49 19.33
CA ILE A 200 2.22 -9.84 19.08
C ILE A 200 3.38 -10.83 19.01
N GLY A 201 4.44 -10.50 18.28
CA GLY A 201 5.59 -11.37 18.08
C GLY A 201 6.41 -11.58 19.36
N SER A 202 6.60 -10.53 20.16
CA SER A 202 7.29 -10.62 21.45
C SER A 202 6.54 -11.50 22.44
N TRP A 203 5.21 -11.33 22.53
CA TRP A 203 4.36 -12.20 23.35
C TRP A 203 4.35 -13.65 22.83
N SER A 204 4.25 -13.84 21.51
CA SER A 204 4.22 -15.17 20.89
C SER A 204 5.52 -15.96 21.11
N LEU A 205 6.69 -15.31 21.03
CA LEU A 205 7.98 -15.93 21.32
C LEU A 205 8.08 -16.37 22.78
N ARG A 206 7.66 -15.52 23.71
CA ARG A 206 7.63 -15.87 25.14
C ARG A 206 6.67 -17.03 25.42
N ALA A 207 5.49 -17.02 24.80
CA ALA A 207 4.48 -18.05 25.01
C ALA A 207 4.95 -19.42 24.49
N CYS A 208 5.62 -19.45 23.33
CA CYS A 208 6.14 -20.68 22.74
C CYS A 208 7.36 -21.25 23.46
N ASP A 209 8.24 -20.41 24.01
CA ASP A 209 9.56 -20.85 24.48
C ASP A 209 9.60 -21.00 26.01
N VAL A 210 9.37 -22.25 26.44
CA VAL A 210 9.46 -22.70 27.84
C VAL A 210 10.75 -23.48 28.00
N ILE A 211 11.63 -23.02 28.91
CA ILE A 211 12.91 -23.69 29.20
C ILE A 211 12.62 -24.94 30.05
N SER A 212 13.46 -25.98 29.95
CA SER A 212 13.23 -27.32 30.55
C SER A 212 13.02 -27.37 32.08
N ASP A 213 13.15 -26.27 32.80
CA ASP A 213 12.85 -26.16 34.23
C ASP A 213 11.54 -25.41 34.53
N ASN A 214 10.63 -25.29 33.55
CA ASN A 214 9.41 -24.46 33.59
C ASN A 214 9.68 -22.95 33.80
N GLU A 215 10.92 -22.51 33.66
CA GLU A 215 11.24 -21.09 33.66
C GLU A 215 10.93 -20.47 32.30
N HIS A 216 10.04 -19.48 32.31
CA HIS A 216 9.71 -18.70 31.13
C HIS A 216 10.78 -17.63 30.88
N ILE A 217 11.06 -17.37 29.60
CA ILE A 217 11.87 -16.22 29.22
C ILE A 217 11.18 -14.94 29.73
N SER A 218 11.95 -14.06 30.38
CA SER A 218 11.43 -12.77 30.81
C SER A 218 10.87 -11.97 29.62
N ILE A 219 9.83 -11.16 29.84
CA ILE A 219 9.22 -10.38 28.75
C ILE A 219 10.24 -9.49 28.03
N PHE A 220 11.21 -8.93 28.76
CA PHE A 220 12.27 -8.10 28.20
C PHE A 220 13.23 -8.90 27.31
N ALA A 221 13.59 -10.13 27.71
CA ALA A 221 14.41 -11.01 26.88
C ALA A 221 13.66 -11.47 25.62
N ALA A 222 12.35 -11.71 25.70
CA ALA A 222 11.53 -12.02 24.53
C ALA A 222 11.37 -10.82 23.58
N MET A 223 11.20 -9.61 24.11
CA MET A 223 11.21 -8.37 23.32
C MET A 223 12.55 -8.14 22.62
N TRP A 224 13.65 -8.39 23.32
CA TRP A 224 15.00 -8.31 22.76
C TRP A 224 15.21 -9.33 21.63
N LEU A 225 14.89 -10.60 21.89
CA LEU A 225 14.94 -11.67 20.89
C LEU A 225 14.11 -11.34 19.65
N PHE A 226 12.91 -10.79 19.86
CA PHE A 226 12.05 -10.37 18.76
C PHE A 226 12.71 -9.27 17.92
N ILE A 227 13.22 -8.20 18.54
CA ILE A 227 13.85 -7.08 17.82
C ILE A 227 15.02 -7.59 16.99
N VAL A 228 15.93 -8.34 17.60
CA VAL A 228 17.14 -8.87 16.95
C VAL A 228 16.81 -9.80 15.79
N THR A 229 15.73 -10.58 15.91
CA THR A 229 15.25 -11.48 14.85
C THR A 229 14.53 -10.70 13.74
N PHE A 230 13.69 -9.75 14.10
CA PHE A 230 12.91 -8.92 13.17
C PHE A 230 13.80 -8.00 12.33
N THR A 231 14.88 -7.46 12.91
CA THR A 231 15.90 -6.69 12.20
C THR A 231 16.92 -7.56 11.48
N THR A 232 16.76 -8.89 11.51
CA THR A 232 17.67 -9.87 10.88
C THR A 232 19.14 -9.74 11.33
N VAL A 233 19.37 -9.29 12.57
CA VAL A 233 20.72 -9.12 13.14
C VAL A 233 21.25 -10.44 13.69
N GLY A 234 20.45 -11.12 14.53
CA GLY A 234 20.76 -12.45 15.04
C GLY A 234 22.06 -12.56 15.85
N TYR A 235 22.18 -11.85 16.97
CA TYR A 235 23.36 -11.92 17.85
C TYR A 235 23.64 -13.32 18.41
N GLY A 236 22.58 -14.13 18.65
CA GLY A 236 22.70 -15.50 19.15
C GLY A 236 22.92 -15.62 20.65
N ASP A 237 22.71 -14.54 21.40
CA ASP A 237 22.76 -14.47 22.86
C ASP A 237 21.53 -15.11 23.53
N VAL A 238 20.35 -14.90 22.94
CA VAL A 238 19.10 -15.60 23.28
C VAL A 238 18.61 -16.31 22.02
N THR A 239 18.22 -17.58 22.13
CA THR A 239 17.76 -18.38 20.98
C THR A 239 16.57 -19.25 21.35
N PRO A 240 15.58 -19.41 20.46
CA PRO A 240 14.43 -20.26 20.72
C PRO A 240 14.82 -21.73 20.83
N ALA A 241 14.54 -22.34 21.98
CA ALA A 241 14.81 -23.75 22.23
C ALA A 241 13.76 -24.66 21.56
N THR A 242 12.50 -24.23 21.60
CA THR A 242 11.34 -25.01 21.13
C THR A 242 11.07 -24.90 19.63
N TYR A 243 10.43 -25.92 19.04
CA TYR A 243 9.97 -25.87 17.64
C TYR A 243 8.93 -24.77 17.40
N CYS A 244 8.06 -24.51 18.38
CA CYS A 244 7.09 -23.41 18.37
C CYS A 244 7.82 -22.06 18.32
N GLY A 245 8.82 -21.84 19.19
CA GLY A 245 9.57 -20.59 19.21
C GLY A 245 10.36 -20.38 17.91
N ARG A 246 10.93 -21.45 17.35
CA ARG A 246 11.61 -21.42 16.05
C ARG A 246 10.69 -21.06 14.89
N SER A 247 9.45 -21.58 14.86
CA SER A 247 8.50 -21.24 13.79
C SER A 247 8.01 -19.80 13.90
N VAL A 248 7.80 -19.29 15.11
CA VAL A 248 7.48 -17.87 15.33
C VAL A 248 8.65 -16.97 14.92
N ALA A 249 9.89 -17.36 15.26
CA ALA A 249 11.09 -16.61 14.89
C ALA A 249 11.31 -16.56 13.36
N THR A 250 11.06 -17.65 12.63
CA THR A 250 11.17 -17.66 11.16
C THR A 250 10.07 -16.83 10.50
N ILE A 251 8.84 -16.86 11.01
CA ILE A 251 7.77 -15.97 10.53
C ILE A 251 8.11 -14.51 10.80
N ALA A 252 8.64 -14.21 11.99
CA ALA A 252 9.05 -12.86 12.38
C ALA A 252 10.14 -12.29 11.46
N SER A 253 11.14 -13.09 11.07
CA SER A 253 12.20 -12.66 10.16
C SER A 253 11.68 -12.41 8.74
N ILE A 254 10.78 -13.26 8.23
CA ILE A 254 10.12 -13.03 6.92
C ILE A 254 9.33 -11.72 6.94
N ILE A 255 8.55 -11.47 7.98
CA ILE A 255 7.80 -10.21 8.13
C ILE A 255 8.76 -9.02 8.24
N GLY A 256 9.87 -9.16 8.96
CA GLY A 256 10.92 -8.13 9.09
C GLY A 256 11.53 -7.72 7.74
N ILE A 257 11.83 -8.70 6.87
CA ILE A 257 12.33 -8.44 5.51
C ILE A 257 11.27 -7.71 4.68
N LEU A 258 10.01 -8.14 4.72
CA LEU A 258 8.90 -7.50 4.01
C LEU A 258 8.70 -6.04 4.45
N VAL A 259 8.77 -5.78 5.76
CA VAL A 259 8.66 -4.44 6.33
C VAL A 259 9.86 -3.57 5.93
N SER A 260 11.06 -4.14 5.91
CA SER A 260 12.28 -3.42 5.49
C SER A 260 12.19 -2.99 4.02
N ALA A 261 11.71 -3.87 3.14
CA ALA A 261 11.46 -3.54 1.74
C ALA A 261 10.40 -2.44 1.59
N LEU A 262 9.31 -2.52 2.35
CA LEU A 262 8.26 -1.50 2.36
C LEU A 262 8.78 -0.14 2.85
N LEU A 263 9.61 -0.13 3.90
CA LEU A 263 10.23 1.09 4.44
C LEU A 263 11.10 1.76 3.37
N ILE A 264 11.94 1.00 2.66
CA ILE A 264 12.78 1.53 1.57
C ILE A 264 11.91 2.17 0.48
N ALA A 265 10.81 1.53 0.09
CA ALA A 265 9.89 2.06 -0.91
C ALA A 265 9.24 3.39 -0.45
N VAL A 266 8.78 3.45 0.81
CA VAL A 266 8.18 4.66 1.38
C VAL A 266 9.20 5.80 1.48
N VAL A 267 10.40 5.52 1.97
CA VAL A 267 11.47 6.51 2.10
C VAL A 267 11.85 7.04 0.71
N SER A 268 12.02 6.16 -0.28
CA SER A 268 12.30 6.55 -1.66
C SER A 268 11.22 7.51 -2.20
N GLN A 269 9.94 7.19 -2.03
CA GLN A 269 8.85 8.06 -2.46
C GLN A 269 8.83 9.41 -1.75
N LYS A 270 9.17 9.46 -0.46
CA LYS A 270 9.20 10.70 0.33
C LYS A 270 10.44 11.56 0.06
N LEU A 271 11.53 10.99 -0.44
CA LEU A 271 12.71 11.71 -0.88
C LEU A 271 12.56 12.34 -2.28
N ILE A 272 11.56 11.90 -3.05
CA ILE A 272 11.25 12.53 -4.34
C ILE A 272 10.67 13.93 -4.08
N MET A 273 11.37 14.95 -4.57
CA MET A 273 10.94 16.34 -4.49
C MET A 273 9.58 16.55 -5.17
N SER A 274 8.75 17.39 -4.55
CA SER A 274 7.50 17.83 -5.17
C SER A 274 7.76 18.66 -6.44
N ARG A 275 6.77 18.79 -7.33
CA ARG A 275 6.91 19.58 -8.57
C ARG A 275 7.36 21.01 -8.28
N TRP A 276 6.83 21.61 -7.22
CA TRP A 276 7.14 22.98 -6.82
C TRP A 276 8.51 23.10 -6.17
N GLU A 277 8.91 22.16 -5.32
CA GLU A 277 10.28 22.11 -4.77
C GLU A 277 11.31 21.97 -5.89
N ARG A 278 11.08 21.05 -6.85
CA ARG A 278 11.96 20.86 -7.99
C ARG A 278 12.05 22.12 -8.85
N TYR A 279 10.92 22.82 -9.06
CA TYR A 279 10.91 24.09 -9.77
C TYR A 279 11.77 25.15 -9.07
N VAL A 280 11.57 25.35 -7.76
CA VAL A 280 12.35 26.31 -6.96
C VAL A 280 13.84 25.94 -6.97
N HIS A 281 14.17 24.67 -6.78
CA HIS A 281 15.55 24.18 -6.84
C HIS A 281 16.21 24.47 -8.20
N ASN A 282 15.52 24.18 -9.30
CA ASN A 282 16.02 24.49 -10.65
C ASN A 282 16.18 25.99 -10.88
N PHE A 283 15.26 26.81 -10.38
CA PHE A 283 15.35 28.27 -10.48
C PHE A 283 16.59 28.80 -9.74
N VAL A 284 16.82 28.34 -8.51
CA VAL A 284 18.01 28.71 -7.72
C VAL A 284 19.29 28.30 -8.44
N LEU A 285 19.37 27.06 -8.93
CA LEU A 285 20.52 26.58 -9.70
C LEU A 285 20.80 27.42 -10.96
N ASN A 286 19.76 27.83 -11.68
CA ASN A 286 19.91 28.71 -12.85
C ASN A 286 20.47 30.09 -12.45
N CYS A 287 20.01 30.65 -11.32
CA CYS A 287 20.54 31.91 -10.81
C CYS A 287 22.02 31.81 -10.44
N GLU A 288 22.41 30.72 -9.75
CA GLU A 288 23.80 30.46 -9.39
C GLU A 288 24.71 30.30 -10.61
N LEU A 289 24.27 29.53 -11.62
CA LEU A 289 25.05 29.36 -12.86
C LEU A 289 25.18 30.67 -13.63
N ALA A 290 24.14 31.51 -13.65
CA ALA A 290 24.21 32.83 -14.26
C ALA A 290 25.23 33.73 -13.55
N LYS A 291 25.27 33.72 -12.21
CA LYS A 291 26.28 34.45 -11.42
C LYS A 291 27.68 33.90 -11.69
N ALA A 292 27.87 32.58 -11.63
CA ALA A 292 29.15 31.93 -11.89
C ALA A 292 29.67 32.23 -13.31
N ARG A 293 28.79 32.24 -14.30
CA ARG A 293 29.13 32.60 -15.69
C ARG A 293 29.65 34.03 -15.80
N LYS A 294 29.01 34.99 -15.12
CA LYS A 294 29.46 36.39 -15.07
C LYS A 294 30.84 36.51 -14.42
N HIS A 295 31.08 35.83 -13.30
CA HIS A 295 32.38 35.82 -12.64
C HIS A 295 33.49 35.24 -13.53
N GLN A 296 33.23 34.10 -14.20
CA GLN A 296 34.22 33.53 -15.12
C GLN A 296 34.45 34.41 -16.34
N ALA A 297 33.41 35.04 -16.89
CA ALA A 297 33.56 35.99 -17.99
C ALA A 297 34.43 37.19 -17.60
N ALA A 298 34.25 37.72 -16.39
CA ALA A 298 35.10 38.78 -15.85
C ALA A 298 36.56 38.32 -15.73
N ASN A 299 36.80 37.12 -15.20
CA ASN A 299 38.16 36.56 -15.09
C ASN A 299 38.84 36.35 -16.45
N ILE A 300 38.10 35.94 -17.48
CA ILE A 300 38.63 35.81 -18.86
C ILE A 300 39.11 37.18 -19.34
N ILE A 301 38.30 38.23 -19.19
CA ILE A 301 38.66 39.58 -19.63
C ILE A 301 39.88 40.10 -18.86
N ILE A 302 39.88 39.95 -17.52
CA ILE A 302 40.99 40.39 -16.66
C ILE A 302 42.30 39.68 -17.03
N ASN A 303 42.27 38.35 -17.17
CA ASN A 303 43.46 37.58 -17.51
C ASN A 303 43.92 37.82 -18.96
N ALA A 304 43.00 38.00 -19.90
CA ALA A 304 43.32 38.37 -21.28
C ALA A 304 44.00 39.74 -21.36
N TRP A 305 43.48 40.74 -20.63
CA TRP A 305 44.11 42.06 -20.55
C TRP A 305 45.48 41.99 -19.89
N LYS A 306 45.62 41.24 -18.80
CA LYS A 306 46.91 41.05 -18.11
C LYS A 306 47.93 40.39 -19.03
N MET A 307 47.51 39.39 -19.82
CA MET A 307 48.33 38.74 -20.83
C MET A 307 48.78 39.72 -21.92
N TRP A 308 47.84 40.47 -22.52
CA TRP A 308 48.14 41.49 -23.54
C TRP A 308 49.09 42.58 -23.03
N ARG A 309 48.86 43.09 -21.80
CA ARG A 309 49.70 44.09 -21.17
C ARG A 309 51.14 43.57 -20.99
N LEU A 310 51.31 42.33 -20.54
CA LEU A 310 52.63 41.72 -20.35
C LEU A 310 53.35 41.50 -21.69
N THR A 311 52.62 41.13 -22.75
CA THR A 311 53.17 41.05 -24.11
C THR A 311 53.64 42.41 -24.60
N LYS A 312 52.85 43.47 -24.39
CA LYS A 312 53.23 44.84 -24.80
C LYS A 312 54.49 45.34 -24.07
N MET A 313 54.67 44.95 -22.81
CA MET A 313 55.86 45.25 -22.01
C MET A 313 57.06 44.34 -22.32
N HIS A 314 57.02 43.50 -23.36
CA HIS A 314 58.07 42.52 -23.72
C HIS A 314 58.43 41.51 -22.60
N LYS A 315 57.55 41.29 -21.61
CA LYS A 315 57.76 40.34 -20.49
C LYS A 315 57.18 38.95 -20.75
N TYR A 316 57.34 38.42 -21.96
CA TYR A 316 56.71 37.16 -22.39
C TYR A 316 57.25 35.92 -21.64
N ASN A 317 58.55 35.88 -21.33
CA ASN A 317 59.19 34.79 -20.57
C ASN A 317 58.98 34.89 -19.05
N SER A 318 58.21 35.86 -18.57
CA SER A 318 58.01 36.03 -17.13
C SER A 318 57.09 34.93 -16.58
N ILE A 319 57.38 34.46 -15.36
CA ILE A 319 56.50 33.54 -14.61
C ILE A 319 55.08 34.12 -14.49
N GLN A 320 54.97 35.45 -14.38
CA GLN A 320 53.69 36.16 -14.31
C GLN A 320 52.85 36.01 -15.60
N TYR A 321 53.48 35.93 -16.78
CA TYR A 321 52.79 35.67 -18.04
C TYR A 321 52.20 34.26 -18.05
N ILE A 322 53.01 33.26 -17.69
CA ILE A 322 52.58 31.85 -17.62
C ILE A 322 51.42 31.66 -16.65
N GLN A 323 51.49 32.24 -15.44
CA GLN A 323 50.39 32.17 -14.47
C GLN A 323 49.11 32.81 -15.00
N SER A 324 49.22 33.94 -15.71
CA SER A 324 48.06 34.64 -16.28
C SER A 324 47.44 33.84 -17.44
N GLN A 325 48.28 33.18 -18.24
CA GLN A 325 47.85 32.27 -19.31
C GLN A 325 47.15 31.03 -18.75
N GLN A 326 47.69 30.40 -17.71
CA GLN A 326 47.04 29.27 -17.03
C GLN A 326 45.69 29.68 -16.44
N ALA A 327 45.63 30.84 -15.75
CA ALA A 327 44.38 31.36 -15.19
C ALA A 327 43.33 31.68 -16.28
N PHE A 328 43.78 32.18 -17.44
CA PHE A 328 42.92 32.41 -18.61
C PHE A 328 42.29 31.12 -19.13
N PHE A 329 43.11 30.09 -19.42
CA PHE A 329 42.59 28.80 -19.91
C PHE A 329 41.69 28.12 -18.86
N LYS A 330 42.06 28.18 -17.58
CA LYS A 330 41.21 27.70 -16.48
C LYS A 330 39.84 28.39 -16.45
N SER A 331 39.79 29.70 -16.73
CA SER A 331 38.53 30.45 -16.78
C SER A 331 37.69 30.09 -18.01
N ILE A 332 38.31 29.84 -19.17
CA ILE A 332 37.65 29.34 -20.38
C ILE A 332 37.02 27.97 -20.13
N ASP A 333 37.77 27.04 -19.56
CA ASP A 333 37.26 25.70 -19.27
C ASP A 333 36.17 25.75 -18.21
N GLY A 334 36.27 26.66 -17.24
CA GLY A 334 35.20 26.99 -16.30
C GLY A 334 33.90 27.41 -16.99
N ILE A 335 33.94 28.28 -18.01
CA ILE A 335 32.76 28.66 -18.79
C ILE A 335 32.20 27.48 -19.57
N LYS A 336 33.04 26.67 -20.21
CA LYS A 336 32.58 25.47 -20.95
C LYS A 336 31.84 24.52 -20.01
N TYR A 337 32.38 24.27 -18.82
CA TYR A 337 31.75 23.46 -17.78
C TYR A 337 30.38 24.03 -17.35
N ILE A 338 30.31 25.33 -17.06
CA ILE A 338 29.05 26.01 -16.69
C ILE A 338 28.01 25.88 -17.82
N LYS A 339 28.43 26.08 -19.08
CA LYS A 339 27.55 25.96 -20.25
C LYS A 339 27.01 24.53 -20.41
N GLN A 340 27.83 23.51 -20.16
CA GLN A 340 27.39 22.12 -20.17
C GLN A 340 26.40 21.82 -19.04
N LYS A 341 26.65 22.32 -17.83
CA LYS A 341 25.74 22.18 -16.69
C LYS A 341 24.40 22.89 -16.94
N GLN A 342 24.42 24.06 -17.56
CA GLN A 342 23.21 24.78 -17.97
C GLN A 342 22.39 23.99 -18.99
N ARG A 343 23.02 23.36 -19.99
CA ARG A 343 22.33 22.50 -20.97
C ARG A 343 21.63 21.33 -20.28
N LYS A 344 22.34 20.59 -19.42
CA LYS A 344 21.75 19.48 -18.64
C LYS A 344 20.54 19.90 -17.80
N LEU A 345 20.58 21.10 -17.21
CA LEU A 345 19.42 21.63 -16.48
C LEU A 345 18.26 21.98 -17.40
N ASN A 346 18.55 22.56 -18.57
CA ASN A 346 17.52 22.92 -19.52
C ASN A 346 16.85 21.68 -20.14
N ASP A 347 17.63 20.64 -20.44
CA ASP A 347 17.11 19.36 -20.94
C ASP A 347 16.11 18.74 -19.95
N ASN A 348 16.35 18.89 -18.64
CA ASN A 348 15.43 18.45 -17.58
C ASN A 348 14.15 19.29 -17.47
N ILE A 349 14.14 20.54 -17.96
CA ILE A 349 12.98 21.44 -17.96
C ILE A 349 12.16 21.23 -19.23
N VAL A 350 12.82 21.02 -20.37
CA VAL A 350 12.20 20.85 -21.68
C VAL A 350 11.17 19.72 -21.64
N GLY A 351 11.42 18.58 -20.99
CA GLY A 351 10.40 17.51 -20.94
C GLY A 351 9.03 17.92 -20.34
N LEU A 352 9.00 18.86 -19.38
CA LEU A 352 7.73 19.34 -18.80
C LEU A 352 7.11 20.48 -19.62
N ALA A 353 7.96 21.38 -20.14
CA ALA A 353 7.52 22.46 -21.03
C ALA A 353 7.02 21.92 -22.38
N GLU A 354 7.65 20.88 -22.89
CA GLU A 354 7.28 20.14 -24.10
C GLU A 354 5.93 19.44 -23.89
N LEU A 355 5.66 18.87 -22.71
CA LEU A 355 4.35 18.32 -22.36
C LEU A 355 3.25 19.42 -22.36
N LEU A 356 3.55 20.59 -21.79
CA LEU A 356 2.64 21.74 -21.81
C LEU A 356 2.48 22.35 -23.22
N MET A 357 3.54 22.36 -24.02
CA MET A 357 3.51 22.81 -25.41
C MET A 357 2.74 21.84 -26.29
N ILE A 358 2.88 20.53 -26.07
CA ILE A 358 2.07 19.49 -26.72
C ILE A 358 0.60 19.70 -26.35
N GLN A 359 0.28 19.92 -25.07
CA GLN A 359 -1.10 20.17 -24.65
C GLN A 359 -1.67 21.48 -25.23
N ARG A 360 -0.86 22.53 -25.33
CA ARG A 360 -1.28 23.80 -25.92
C ARG A 360 -1.42 23.69 -27.44
N GLY A 361 -0.51 22.97 -28.09
CA GLY A 361 -0.53 22.65 -29.51
C GLY A 361 -1.73 21.80 -29.91
N THR A 362 -2.07 20.78 -29.12
CA THR A 362 -3.28 19.97 -29.36
C THR A 362 -4.54 20.80 -29.20
N SER A 363 -4.63 21.71 -28.22
CA SER A 363 -5.76 22.64 -28.11
C SER A 363 -5.93 23.50 -29.36
N THR A 364 -4.83 24.07 -29.88
CA THR A 364 -4.90 24.91 -31.09
C THR A 364 -5.27 24.13 -32.35
N VAL A 365 -4.82 22.87 -32.46
CA VAL A 365 -5.20 21.98 -33.57
C VAL A 365 -6.68 21.59 -33.46
N LEU A 366 -7.18 21.39 -32.25
CA LEU A 366 -8.60 21.11 -32.00
C LEU A 366 -9.47 22.29 -32.43
N ASP A 367 -9.06 23.51 -32.09
CA ASP A 367 -9.77 24.74 -32.50
C ASP A 367 -9.80 24.88 -34.04
N GLN A 368 -8.67 24.63 -34.70
CA GLN A 368 -8.60 24.63 -36.18
C GLN A 368 -9.47 23.52 -36.80
N SER A 369 -9.53 22.34 -36.19
CA SER A 369 -10.36 21.24 -36.67
C SER A 369 -11.86 21.53 -36.50
N VAL A 370 -12.25 22.16 -35.40
CA VAL A 370 -13.64 22.63 -35.19
C VAL A 370 -14.01 23.70 -36.21
N GLU A 371 -13.11 24.62 -36.51
CA GLU A 371 -13.32 25.64 -37.55
C GLU A 371 -13.48 25.00 -38.96
N GLN A 372 -12.65 24.01 -39.30
CA GLN A 372 -12.82 23.23 -40.53
C GLN A 372 -14.13 22.45 -40.57
N MET A 373 -14.55 21.86 -39.45
CA MET A 373 -15.84 21.16 -39.37
C MET A 373 -17.02 22.12 -39.56
N ASN A 374 -16.95 23.33 -39.00
CA ASN A 374 -17.98 24.35 -39.17
C ASN A 374 -18.06 24.86 -40.61
N THR A 375 -16.92 25.09 -41.27
CA THR A 375 -16.91 25.47 -42.69
C THR A 375 -17.38 24.35 -43.60
N MET A 376 -17.07 23.08 -43.28
CA MET A 376 -17.60 21.93 -44.00
C MET A 376 -19.13 21.81 -43.82
N LYS A 377 -19.64 22.04 -42.61
CA LYS A 377 -21.08 22.07 -42.35
C LYS A 377 -21.79 23.15 -43.19
N GLN A 378 -21.26 24.37 -43.23
CA GLN A 378 -21.81 25.43 -44.08
C GLN A 378 -21.83 25.07 -45.57
N LYS A 379 -20.80 24.36 -46.05
CA LYS A 379 -20.77 23.85 -47.43
C LYS A 379 -21.82 22.78 -47.68
N ILE A 380 -22.06 21.89 -46.71
CA ILE A 380 -23.11 20.87 -46.79
C ILE A 380 -24.49 21.54 -46.80
N ASP A 381 -24.75 22.48 -45.90
CA ASP A 381 -26.01 23.22 -45.86
C ASP A 381 -26.28 23.94 -47.20
N SER A 382 -25.24 24.54 -47.81
CA SER A 382 -25.35 25.14 -49.15
C SER A 382 -25.58 24.12 -50.28
N VAL A 383 -25.08 22.90 -50.15
CA VAL A 383 -25.33 21.82 -51.11
C VAL A 383 -26.77 21.32 -50.98
N ASP A 384 -27.29 21.17 -49.76
CA ASP A 384 -28.68 20.80 -49.51
C ASP A 384 -29.64 21.85 -50.09
N GLU A 385 -29.37 23.15 -49.89
CA GLU A 385 -30.16 24.22 -50.52
C GLU A 385 -30.17 24.13 -52.05
N LYS A 386 -29.02 23.83 -52.67
CA LYS A 386 -28.94 23.64 -54.12
C LYS A 386 -29.66 22.38 -54.58
N LEU A 387 -29.61 21.30 -53.80
CA LEU A 387 -30.29 20.05 -54.09
C LEU A 387 -31.81 20.23 -54.04
N ASP A 388 -32.31 20.97 -53.05
CA ASP A 388 -33.72 21.34 -52.94
C ASP A 388 -34.17 22.20 -54.11
N ALA A 389 -33.36 23.18 -54.53
CA ALA A 389 -33.65 23.98 -55.71
C ALA A 389 -33.74 23.12 -56.98
N VAL A 390 -32.80 22.18 -57.18
CA VAL A 390 -32.85 21.23 -58.28
C VAL A 390 -34.11 20.37 -58.19
N ASN A 391 -34.45 19.84 -57.02
CA ASN A 391 -35.63 19.01 -56.83
C ASN A 391 -36.93 19.76 -57.16
N GLN A 392 -37.02 21.04 -56.77
CA GLN A 392 -38.14 21.92 -57.15
C GLN A 392 -38.22 22.13 -58.67
N THR A 393 -37.09 22.33 -59.37
CA THR A 393 -37.09 22.45 -60.84
C THR A 393 -37.53 21.16 -61.52
N VAL A 394 -37.13 19.99 -61.01
CA VAL A 394 -37.56 18.69 -61.53
C VAL A 394 -39.07 18.49 -61.34
N HIS A 395 -39.60 18.82 -60.17
CA HIS A 395 -41.05 18.80 -59.93
C HIS A 395 -41.81 19.77 -60.84
N HIS A 396 -41.26 20.96 -61.08
CA HIS A 396 -41.84 21.92 -62.03
C HIS A 396 -41.89 21.34 -63.44
N ILE A 397 -40.80 20.72 -63.90
CA ILE A 397 -40.73 20.05 -65.20
C ILE A 397 -41.75 18.91 -65.29
N GLN A 398 -41.85 18.05 -64.27
CA GLN A 398 -42.86 16.97 -64.21
C GLN A 398 -44.30 17.50 -64.28
N ASN A 399 -44.59 18.60 -63.59
CA ASN A 399 -45.92 19.24 -63.65
C ASN A 399 -46.19 19.84 -65.04
N THR A 400 -45.21 20.46 -65.69
CA THR A 400 -45.39 20.94 -67.07
C THR A 400 -45.55 19.80 -68.09
N LEU A 401 -44.83 18.69 -67.91
CA LEU A 401 -44.96 17.50 -68.76
C LEU A 401 -46.33 16.83 -68.60
N SER A 402 -46.84 16.69 -67.38
CA SER A 402 -48.18 16.15 -67.14
C SER A 402 -49.28 17.04 -67.73
N LEU A 403 -49.16 18.37 -67.62
CA LEU A 403 -50.08 19.31 -68.27
C LEU A 403 -50.03 19.23 -69.81
N LEU A 404 -48.86 18.98 -70.40
CA LEU A 404 -48.73 18.74 -71.85
C LEU A 404 -49.31 17.39 -72.25
N LEU A 405 -49.11 16.34 -71.44
CA LEU A 405 -49.66 15.00 -71.67
C LEU A 405 -51.20 15.02 -71.64
N ASP A 406 -51.80 15.68 -70.64
CA ASP A 406 -53.26 15.86 -70.53
C ASP A 406 -53.84 16.70 -71.68
N ARG A 407 -53.02 17.53 -72.34
CA ARG A 407 -53.44 18.29 -73.51
C ARG A 407 -53.41 17.48 -74.81
N ILE A 408 -52.66 16.38 -74.84
CA ILE A 408 -52.52 15.49 -76.00
C ILE A 408 -53.55 14.35 -75.94
N THR A 409 -53.96 13.91 -74.74
CA THR A 409 -54.92 12.80 -74.58
C THR A 409 -56.32 13.00 -75.18
N PRO A 410 -56.91 14.20 -75.34
CA PRO A 410 -58.19 14.31 -76.05
C PRO A 410 -58.09 14.21 -77.58
N LEU A 411 -56.90 14.03 -78.16
CA LEU A 411 -56.72 13.91 -79.62
C LEU A 411 -56.56 12.46 -80.13
N GLU A 412 -56.55 11.45 -79.25
CA GLU A 412 -56.46 10.02 -79.63
C GLU A 412 -57.74 9.20 -79.38
N MET A 413 -58.86 9.81 -78.96
CA MET A 413 -60.19 9.19 -79.08
C MET A 413 -60.98 9.83 -80.23
N VAL A 414 -60.59 9.44 -81.44
CA VAL A 414 -61.48 9.33 -82.61
C VAL A 414 -61.84 7.87 -82.80
#